data_AF-A0A9D9CTQ7-F1
#
_entry.id   AF-A0A9D9CTQ7-F1
#
_cell.length_a   1.000
_cell.length_b   1.000
_cell.length_c   1.000
_cell.angle_alpha   90.00
_cell.angle_beta   90.00
_cell.angle_gamma   90.00
#
_symmetry.space_group_name_H-M   'P 1'
#
loop_
_entity.id
_entity.type
_entity.pdbx_description
1 polymer ?
#
loop_
_entity_poly.entity_id
_entity_poly.type
_entity_poly.pdbx_seq_one_letter_code
_entity_poly.pdbx_strand_id
1 'polypeptide(L)'
;MKELRNHFESKGDTLYLVSDEKAIEFLNGSIENDFISCLRQISGNGIFNTLVECCKPNKLGFDITTDSEYEEEDFLYDETRYKAIVAVKEDQEEDFANYMFNQGIDIILLGHVTKGELRVDDESYGFISKY
;
A
#
# COMPACT_ATOMS: atom_id res chain seq x y z
N MET A 1 7.18 -14.84 -15.89
CA MET A 1 7.02 -13.68 -14.99
C MET A 1 5.54 -13.55 -14.69
N LYS A 2 5.10 -13.75 -13.44
CA LYS A 2 3.77 -13.27 -13.03
C LYS A 2 3.83 -11.75 -13.22
N GLU A 3 3.01 -11.19 -14.11
CA GLU A 3 2.87 -9.74 -14.16
C GLU A 3 2.37 -9.28 -12.79
N LEU A 4 3.17 -8.44 -12.14
CA LEU A 4 2.81 -7.87 -10.86
C LEU A 4 1.55 -7.03 -11.05
N ARG A 5 0.50 -7.33 -10.29
CA ARG A 5 -0.73 -6.55 -10.34
C ARG A 5 -0.48 -5.20 -9.69
N ASN A 6 -0.87 -4.16 -10.41
CA ASN A 6 -0.65 -2.76 -10.06
C ASN A 6 -1.90 -2.12 -9.43
N HIS A 7 -2.84 -2.94 -8.97
CA HIS A 7 -4.12 -2.51 -8.42
C HIS A 7 -4.60 -3.49 -7.34
N PHE A 8 -5.44 -3.01 -6.43
CA PHE A 8 -5.94 -3.80 -5.32
C PHE A 8 -6.94 -4.86 -5.77
N GLU A 9 -6.84 -6.05 -5.17
CA GLU A 9 -7.60 -7.23 -5.61
C GLU A 9 -8.79 -7.53 -4.71
N SER A 10 -8.57 -7.48 -3.39
CA SER A 10 -9.57 -7.89 -2.41
C SER A 10 -9.71 -6.88 -1.29
N LYS A 11 -10.94 -6.73 -0.81
CA LYS A 11 -11.21 -6.04 0.45
C LYS A 11 -10.58 -6.84 1.59
N GLY A 12 -9.92 -6.16 2.52
CA GLY A 12 -9.28 -6.77 3.69
C GLY A 12 -7.77 -6.91 3.54
N ASP A 13 -7.23 -6.79 2.32
CA ASP A 13 -5.78 -6.79 2.12
C ASP A 13 -5.13 -5.66 2.94
N THR A 14 -4.08 -6.02 3.68
CA THR A 14 -3.31 -5.12 4.54
C THR A 14 -2.34 -4.31 3.69
N LEU A 15 -2.30 -2.99 3.92
CA LEU A 15 -1.46 -2.05 3.17
C LEU A 15 -0.22 -1.69 3.99
N TYR A 16 0.95 -1.79 3.35
CA TYR A 16 2.23 -1.37 3.92
C TYR A 16 2.92 -0.33 3.05
N LEU A 17 3.63 0.59 3.71
CA LEU A 17 4.61 1.47 3.10
C LEU A 17 6.01 0.91 3.25
N VAL A 18 6.81 1.12 2.21
CA VAL A 18 8.20 0.67 2.13
C VAL A 18 9.07 1.86 1.77
N SER A 19 10.04 2.20 2.62
CA SER A 19 10.93 3.35 2.44
C SER A 19 12.31 3.00 1.88
N ASP A 20 12.78 1.77 2.05
CA ASP A 20 14.10 1.36 1.54
C ASP A 20 14.01 0.96 0.06
N GLU A 21 14.84 1.55 -0.79
CA GLU A 21 14.96 1.15 -2.20
C GLU A 21 15.48 -0.29 -2.34
N LYS A 22 16.31 -0.75 -1.40
CA LYS A 22 16.76 -2.15 -1.35
C LYS A 22 15.60 -3.11 -1.09
N ALA A 23 14.50 -2.66 -0.50
CA ALA A 23 13.35 -3.55 -0.30
C ALA A 23 12.74 -4.00 -1.62
N ILE A 24 12.89 -3.22 -2.70
CA ILE A 24 12.30 -3.52 -4.01
C ILE A 24 12.84 -4.84 -4.58
N GLU A 25 14.11 -5.19 -4.34
CA GLU A 25 14.65 -6.49 -4.78
C GLU A 25 14.03 -7.68 -4.02
N PHE A 26 13.75 -7.52 -2.72
CA PHE A 26 13.13 -8.59 -1.91
C PHE A 26 11.63 -8.70 -2.14
N LEU A 27 10.96 -7.58 -2.44
CA LEU A 27 9.55 -7.57 -2.83
C LEU A 27 9.33 -8.41 -4.09
N ASN A 28 10.30 -8.45 -5.01
CA ASN A 28 10.24 -9.37 -6.15
C ASN A 28 10.27 -10.85 -5.70
N GLY A 29 11.04 -11.18 -4.65
CA GLY A 29 11.04 -12.52 -4.04
C GLY A 29 9.74 -12.86 -3.30
N SER A 30 9.05 -11.87 -2.73
CA SER A 30 7.72 -12.04 -2.12
C SER A 30 6.63 -12.40 -3.16
N ILE A 31 6.83 -12.03 -4.44
CA ILE A 31 5.95 -12.43 -5.55
C ILE A 31 6.01 -13.94 -5.78
N GLU A 32 7.20 -14.53 -5.67
CA GLU A 32 7.41 -15.96 -5.90
C GLU A 32 6.73 -16.81 -4.82
N ASN A 33 6.62 -16.26 -3.61
CA ASN A 33 5.97 -16.89 -2.46
C ASN A 33 4.47 -16.56 -2.33
N ASP A 34 3.91 -15.75 -3.23
CA ASP A 34 2.47 -15.39 -3.32
C ASP A 34 1.90 -14.65 -2.09
N PHE A 35 2.77 -14.01 -1.30
CA PHE A 35 2.41 -13.23 -0.11
C PHE A 35 1.65 -11.95 -0.45
N ILE A 36 2.09 -11.27 -1.52
CA ILE A 36 1.59 -9.94 -1.90
C ILE A 36 0.54 -10.05 -3.02
N SER A 37 -0.53 -9.25 -2.91
CA SER A 37 -1.58 -9.16 -3.93
C SER A 37 -1.34 -7.98 -4.89
N CYS A 38 -0.68 -6.92 -4.44
CA CYS A 38 -0.33 -5.75 -5.24
C CYS A 38 0.97 -5.12 -4.76
N LEU A 39 1.76 -4.59 -5.69
CA LEU A 39 2.89 -3.72 -5.38
C LEU A 39 2.89 -2.53 -6.36
N ARG A 40 3.00 -1.32 -5.80
CA ARG A 40 2.96 -0.07 -6.56
C ARG A 40 4.07 0.85 -6.09
N GLN A 41 4.92 1.28 -7.02
CA GLN A 41 5.89 2.33 -6.74
C GLN A 41 5.17 3.68 -6.58
N ILE A 42 5.59 4.47 -5.60
CA ILE A 42 5.12 5.84 -5.42
C ILE A 42 6.00 6.74 -6.30
N SER A 43 5.40 7.47 -7.24
CA SER A 43 6.14 8.42 -8.10
C SER A 43 5.34 9.70 -8.33
N GLY A 44 5.98 10.85 -8.11
CA GLY A 44 5.57 12.21 -8.52
C GLY A 44 4.23 12.76 -7.98
N ASN A 45 3.40 11.91 -7.38
CA ASN A 45 1.99 12.20 -7.13
C ASN A 45 1.58 11.95 -5.66
N GLY A 46 2.52 11.54 -4.80
CA GLY A 46 2.26 11.22 -3.39
C GLY A 46 1.54 9.88 -3.14
N ILE A 47 1.36 9.53 -1.88
CA ILE A 47 0.70 8.29 -1.43
C ILE A 47 -0.77 8.26 -1.85
N PHE A 48 -1.51 9.34 -1.61
CA PHE A 48 -2.96 9.34 -1.81
C PHE A 48 -3.34 9.04 -3.26
N ASN A 49 -2.72 9.74 -4.22
CA ASN A 49 -3.01 9.53 -5.64
C ASN A 49 -2.59 8.12 -6.09
N THR A 50 -1.48 7.61 -5.56
CA THR A 50 -1.01 6.25 -5.84
C THR A 50 -2.03 5.21 -5.36
N LEU A 51 -2.61 5.38 -4.17
CA LEU A 51 -3.68 4.52 -3.65
C LEU A 51 -4.94 4.60 -4.52
N VAL A 52 -5.36 5.81 -4.89
CA VAL A 52 -6.53 6.02 -5.77
C VAL A 52 -6.35 5.30 -7.11
N GLU A 53 -5.17 5.38 -7.72
CA GLU A 53 -4.86 4.64 -8.95
C GLU A 53 -4.98 3.13 -8.77
N CYS A 54 -4.50 2.59 -7.63
CA CYS A 54 -4.61 1.17 -7.30
C CYS A 54 -6.07 0.73 -7.06
N CYS A 55 -6.93 1.61 -6.58
CA CYS A 55 -8.34 1.33 -6.32
C CYS A 55 -9.21 1.28 -7.58
N LYS A 56 -8.89 2.10 -8.59
CA LYS A 56 -9.74 2.34 -9.76
C LYS A 56 -10.18 1.08 -10.53
N PRO A 57 -9.29 0.14 -10.88
CA PRO A 57 -9.66 -1.00 -11.74
C PRO A 57 -10.78 -1.87 -11.16
N ASN A 58 -10.74 -2.10 -9.84
CA ASN A 58 -11.68 -2.99 -9.14
C ASN A 58 -12.74 -2.25 -8.33
N LYS A 59 -12.77 -0.91 -8.40
CA LYS A 59 -13.71 -0.05 -7.64
C LYS A 59 -13.66 -0.34 -6.13
N LEU A 60 -12.46 -0.58 -5.62
CA LEU A 60 -12.18 -0.74 -4.20
C LEU A 60 -11.83 0.61 -3.57
N GLY A 61 -11.72 0.65 -2.26
CA GLY A 61 -11.29 1.84 -1.53
C GLY A 61 -10.17 1.49 -0.56
N PHE A 62 -9.84 2.40 0.33
CA PHE A 62 -8.84 2.20 1.38
C PHE A 62 -9.25 2.94 2.64
N ASP A 63 -8.77 2.44 3.77
CA ASP A 63 -8.82 3.10 5.06
C ASP A 63 -7.42 3.08 5.64
N ILE A 64 -6.83 4.27 5.78
CA ILE A 64 -5.43 4.45 6.16
C ILE A 64 -5.30 5.37 7.36
N THR A 65 -4.22 5.17 8.12
CA THR A 65 -3.81 6.04 9.21
C THR A 65 -2.48 6.68 8.85
N THR A 66 -2.40 8.01 8.91
CA THR A 66 -1.17 8.73 8.60
C THR A 66 -0.22 8.73 9.80
N ASP A 67 1.05 9.09 9.52
CA ASP A 67 2.06 9.21 10.55
C ASP A 67 1.95 10.59 11.22
N SER A 68 1.54 10.61 12.50
CA SER A 68 1.31 11.82 13.30
C SER A 68 2.54 12.72 13.50
N GLU A 69 3.74 12.27 13.11
CA GLU A 69 4.94 13.09 13.08
C GLU A 69 4.95 14.13 11.94
N TYR A 70 4.04 14.02 10.98
CA TYR A 70 3.94 14.89 9.81
C TYR A 70 2.57 15.54 9.70
N GLU A 71 2.51 16.66 8.98
CA GLU A 71 1.24 17.23 8.54
C GLU A 71 0.60 16.30 7.50
N GLU A 72 -0.73 16.10 7.59
CA GLU A 72 -1.47 15.14 6.76
C GLU A 72 -1.26 15.39 5.26
N GLU A 73 -1.31 16.65 4.83
CA GLU A 73 -1.08 17.03 3.42
C GLU A 73 0.32 16.64 2.95
N ASP A 74 1.36 16.87 3.76
CA ASP A 74 2.74 16.54 3.43
C ASP A 74 2.92 15.01 3.33
N PHE A 75 2.34 14.26 4.29
CA PHE A 75 2.39 12.80 4.26
C PHE A 75 1.70 12.23 3.01
N LEU A 76 0.53 12.76 2.64
CA LEU A 76 -0.28 12.24 1.55
C LEU A 76 0.22 12.63 0.16
N TYR A 77 0.78 13.84 0.01
CA TYR A 77 0.98 14.47 -1.30
C TYR A 77 2.42 14.87 -1.63
N ASP A 78 3.33 14.99 -0.65
CA ASP A 78 4.72 15.34 -0.94
C ASP A 78 5.48 14.18 -1.62
N GLU A 79 6.63 14.47 -2.24
CA GLU A 79 7.57 13.44 -2.70
C GLU A 79 8.13 12.70 -1.48
N THR A 80 7.43 11.64 -1.12
CA THR A 80 7.63 10.98 0.16
C THR A 80 8.97 10.26 0.26
N ARG A 81 9.42 10.08 1.51
CA ARG A 81 10.43 9.09 1.93
C ARG A 81 10.06 7.65 1.54
N TYR A 82 8.81 7.39 1.20
CA TYR A 82 8.30 6.07 0.84
C TYR A 82 8.46 5.83 -0.66
N LYS A 83 8.89 4.62 -1.00
CA LYS A 83 9.22 4.20 -2.35
C LYS A 83 8.13 3.34 -2.96
N ALA A 84 7.41 2.58 -2.14
CA ALA A 84 6.34 1.71 -2.61
C ALA A 84 5.22 1.51 -1.59
N ILE A 85 4.05 1.18 -2.12
CA ILE A 85 2.89 0.63 -1.40
C ILE A 85 2.78 -0.85 -1.77
N VAL A 86 2.57 -1.70 -0.76
CA VAL A 86 2.36 -3.14 -0.91
C VAL A 86 1.01 -3.49 -0.31
N ALA A 87 0.20 -4.24 -1.05
CA ALA A 87 -0.98 -4.90 -0.50
C ALA A 87 -0.65 -6.37 -0.26
N VAL A 88 -0.92 -6.84 0.95
CA VAL A 88 -0.67 -8.20 1.43
C VAL A 88 -2.01 -8.84 1.72
N LYS A 89 -2.19 -10.10 1.34
CA LYS A 89 -3.43 -10.81 1.67
C LYS A 89 -3.55 -10.92 3.18
N GLU A 90 -4.77 -10.77 3.71
CA GLU A 90 -5.04 -10.81 5.16
C GLU A 90 -4.48 -12.08 5.84
N ASP A 91 -4.53 -13.23 5.15
CA ASP A 91 -4.03 -14.51 5.64
C ASP A 91 -2.50 -14.69 5.49
N GLN A 92 -1.81 -13.74 4.89
CA GLN A 92 -0.35 -13.77 4.63
C GLN A 92 0.40 -12.63 5.34
N GLU A 93 -0.30 -11.82 6.13
CA GLU A 93 0.27 -10.65 6.82
C GLU A 93 1.48 -11.02 7.69
N GLU A 94 1.32 -12.02 8.55
CA GLU A 94 2.37 -12.47 9.48
C GLU A 94 3.59 -13.03 8.73
N ASP A 95 3.35 -13.85 7.70
CA ASP A 95 4.41 -14.45 6.88
C ASP A 95 5.20 -13.37 6.13
N PHE A 96 4.51 -12.37 5.57
CA PHE A 96 5.15 -11.24 4.90
C PHE A 96 5.97 -10.40 5.87
N ALA A 97 5.43 -10.02 7.02
CA ALA A 97 6.13 -9.22 8.01
C ALA A 97 7.39 -9.93 8.51
N ASN A 98 7.30 -11.24 8.80
CA ASN A 98 8.44 -12.06 9.19
C ASN A 98 9.50 -12.17 8.07
N TYR A 99 9.07 -12.33 6.82
CA TYR A 99 9.98 -12.39 5.68
C TYR A 99 10.80 -11.09 5.56
N MET A 100 10.14 -9.93 5.61
CA MET A 100 10.80 -8.63 5.49
C MET A 100 11.74 -8.37 6.68
N PHE A 101 11.30 -8.68 7.90
CA PHE A 101 12.12 -8.57 9.11
C PHE A 101 13.40 -9.41 9.03
N ASN A 102 13.31 -10.65 8.53
CA ASN A 102 14.48 -11.53 8.38
C ASN A 102 15.51 -11.02 7.36
N GLN A 103 15.10 -10.15 6.44
CA GLN A 103 16.00 -9.46 5.51
C GLN A 103 16.52 -8.12 6.06
N GLY A 104 16.09 -7.72 7.27
CA GLY A 104 16.45 -6.45 7.88
C GLY A 104 15.77 -5.25 7.24
N ILE A 105 14.57 -5.44 6.66
CA ILE A 105 13.80 -4.38 6.01
C ILE A 105 12.63 -3.97 6.89
N ASP A 106 12.56 -2.67 7.17
CA ASP A 106 11.45 -2.06 7.86
C ASP A 106 10.28 -1.78 6.89
N ILE A 107 9.08 -2.15 7.34
CA ILE A 107 7.81 -1.85 6.68
C ILE A 107 6.91 -1.12 7.67
N ILE A 108 6.06 -0.21 7.17
CA ILE A 108 5.15 0.56 8.00
C ILE A 108 3.72 0.17 7.63
N LEU A 109 2.94 -0.25 8.64
CA LEU A 109 1.52 -0.52 8.45
C LEU A 109 0.80 0.79 8.15
N LEU A 110 0.14 0.84 6.99
CA LEU A 110 -0.60 2.02 6.52
C LEU A 110 -2.10 1.88 6.76
N GLY A 111 -2.66 0.67 6.61
CA GLY A 111 -4.09 0.47 6.71
C GLY A 111 -4.56 -0.76 5.95
N HIS A 112 -5.75 -0.69 5.33
CA HIS A 112 -6.33 -1.84 4.61
C HIS A 112 -7.24 -1.42 3.46
N VAL A 113 -7.50 -2.36 2.55
CA VAL A 113 -8.39 -2.17 1.38
C VAL A 113 -9.86 -2.31 1.78
N THR A 114 -10.70 -1.37 1.34
CA THR A 114 -12.15 -1.34 1.60
C THR A 114 -12.98 -1.63 0.34
N LYS A 115 -14.31 -1.64 0.47
CA LYS A 115 -15.24 -1.87 -0.66
C LYS A 115 -15.48 -0.64 -1.56
N GLY A 116 -14.81 0.49 -1.32
CA GLY A 116 -14.94 1.66 -2.19
C GLY A 116 -14.91 3.03 -1.50
N GLU A 117 -14.99 3.08 -0.16
CA GLU A 117 -14.82 4.32 0.59
C GLU A 117 -13.32 4.62 0.73
N LEU A 118 -12.94 5.89 0.56
CA LEU A 118 -11.59 6.39 0.76
C LEU A 118 -11.57 7.11 2.10
N ARG A 119 -10.85 6.57 3.09
CA ARG A 119 -10.74 7.13 4.44
C ARG A 119 -9.28 7.39 4.77
N VAL A 120 -9.02 8.52 5.40
CA VAL A 120 -7.73 8.91 5.97
C VAL A 120 -7.99 9.43 7.37
N ASP A 121 -7.33 8.86 8.39
CA ASP A 121 -7.45 9.29 9.79
C ASP A 121 -8.90 9.44 10.27
N ASP A 122 -9.72 8.43 9.97
CA ASP A 122 -11.16 8.38 10.22
C ASP A 122 -12.03 9.40 9.46
N GLU A 123 -11.44 10.27 8.65
CA GLU A 123 -12.13 11.22 7.78
C GLU A 123 -12.43 10.61 6.40
N SER A 124 -13.66 10.83 5.91
CA SER A 124 -14.07 10.34 4.60
C SER A 124 -13.67 11.32 3.50
N TYR A 125 -12.81 10.86 2.60
CA TYR A 125 -12.45 11.51 1.34
C TYR A 125 -13.43 11.18 0.21
N GLY A 126 -14.47 10.38 0.50
CA GLY A 126 -15.53 10.03 -0.44
C GLY A 126 -15.41 8.60 -0.96
N PHE A 127 -15.87 8.38 -2.19
CA PHE A 127 -15.94 7.02 -2.76
C PHE A 127 -15.22 6.97 -4.10
N ILE A 128 -14.47 5.90 -4.33
CA ILE A 128 -13.70 5.68 -5.57
C ILE A 128 -14.53 5.86 -6.85
N SER A 129 -15.84 5.57 -6.79
CA SER A 129 -16.77 5.77 -7.91
C SER A 129 -16.87 7.23 -8.42
N LYS A 130 -16.35 8.20 -7.65
CA LYS A 130 -16.34 9.63 -7.97
C LYS A 130 -14.97 10.15 -8.42
N TYR A 131 -13.96 9.27 -8.55
CA TYR A 131 -12.56 9.59 -8.88
C TYR A 131 -12.11 9.02 -10.23
#